data_AF-A0A821BYV1-F1
#
_entry.id   AF-A0A821BYV1-F1
#
_cell.length_a   1.000
_cell.length_b   1.000
_cell.length_c   1.000
_cell.angle_alpha   90.00
_cell.angle_beta   90.00
_cell.angle_gamma   90.00
#
_symmetry.space_group_name_H-M   'P 1'
#
loop_
_entity.id
_entity.type
_entity.pdbx_description
1 polymer ?
#
loop_
_entity_poly.entity_id
_entity_poly.type
_entity_poly.pdbx_seq_one_letter_code
_entity_poly.pdbx_strand_id
1 'polypeptide(L)'
;KNLRLLTQDVFQAIIDSAPQFPLQLRILCSCLYQVVQQRFPQHPLQAVSTVIFLRFLNPALVLPHEFGIVDAEPLPRIKRGLTLVSKILQNIANNLIFTKEFHMRCFNDYLRSTFDSATNFVLSISEPINLNTIIPSDEQQPIENNISDSTTLSPTYPMSYISDANVLALHRLLWYHQEKIGDYLSSGRDHKAIGRRPFDKMATLLAYLGPPDHRPLDSQWISYDMTATKFEELMAKTQMHEREEFKSLKALNIFYQAGFSKQNNPVFYYIARRFKVNEMNCDLLIYHVLLTLKPFQAKPFELVVDFTHT
;
A
#
# COMPACT_ATOMS: atom_id res chain seq x y z
N LYS A 1 -36.39 6.79 -5.18
CA LYS A 1 -35.89 7.78 -6.17
C LYS A 1 -34.42 8.11 -5.91
N ASN A 2 -34.08 8.74 -4.77
CA ASN A 2 -32.69 9.17 -4.48
C ASN A 2 -31.67 8.02 -4.50
N LEU A 3 -31.98 6.87 -3.89
CA LEU A 3 -31.07 5.71 -3.91
C LEU A 3 -30.80 5.20 -5.34
N ARG A 4 -31.82 5.20 -6.21
CA ARG A 4 -31.66 4.78 -7.61
C ARG A 4 -30.71 5.72 -8.37
N LEU A 5 -30.89 7.03 -8.22
CA LEU A 5 -30.03 8.02 -8.85
C LEU A 5 -28.59 7.88 -8.36
N LEU A 6 -28.39 7.79 -7.04
CA LEU A 6 -27.06 7.59 -6.46
C LEU A 6 -26.40 6.29 -6.97
N THR A 7 -27.14 5.18 -7.05
CA THR A 7 -26.59 3.94 -7.61
C THR A 7 -26.25 4.08 -9.09
N GLN A 8 -27.07 4.79 -9.87
CA GLN A 8 -26.80 5.05 -11.28
C GLN A 8 -25.51 5.86 -11.46
N ASP A 9 -25.35 6.94 -10.69
CA ASP A 9 -24.17 7.80 -10.76
C ASP A 9 -22.89 7.03 -10.38
N VAL A 10 -22.94 6.27 -9.28
CA VAL A 10 -21.79 5.45 -8.82
C VAL A 10 -21.48 4.34 -9.81
N PHE A 11 -22.49 3.64 -10.33
CA PHE A 11 -22.28 2.57 -11.30
C PHE A 11 -21.66 3.12 -12.59
N GLN A 12 -22.21 4.21 -13.13
CA GLN A 12 -21.69 4.82 -14.36
C GLN A 12 -20.24 5.29 -14.18
N ALA A 13 -19.91 5.92 -13.04
CA ALA A 13 -18.54 6.32 -12.72
C ALA A 13 -17.56 5.12 -12.68
N ILE A 14 -18.00 3.96 -12.17
CA ILE A 14 -17.19 2.74 -12.18
C ILE A 14 -16.96 2.27 -13.62
N ILE A 15 -18.00 2.18 -14.44
CA ILE A 15 -17.89 1.70 -15.83
C ILE A 15 -16.99 2.63 -16.65
N ASP A 16 -17.16 3.94 -16.52
CA ASP A 16 -16.38 4.96 -17.24
C ASP A 16 -14.91 5.02 -16.79
N SER A 17 -14.60 4.48 -15.60
CA SER A 17 -13.23 4.40 -15.08
C SER A 17 -12.40 3.26 -15.67
N ALA A 18 -13.01 2.35 -16.46
CA ALA A 18 -12.30 1.24 -17.12
C ALA A 18 -10.94 1.63 -17.73
N PRO A 19 -10.81 2.68 -18.57
CA PRO A 19 -9.53 3.09 -19.15
C PRO A 19 -8.48 3.54 -18.12
N GLN A 20 -8.90 4.04 -16.96
CA GLN A 20 -8.02 4.50 -15.87
C GLN A 20 -7.67 3.38 -14.88
N PHE A 21 -8.21 2.17 -15.07
CA PHE A 21 -8.00 1.06 -14.16
C PHE A 21 -6.50 0.67 -14.10
N PRO A 22 -5.85 0.67 -12.92
CA PRO A 22 -4.41 0.48 -12.78
C PRO A 22 -3.89 -0.82 -13.43
N LEU A 23 -2.74 -0.73 -14.10
CA LEU A 23 -2.15 -1.86 -14.84
C LEU A 23 -1.92 -3.08 -13.93
N GLN A 24 -1.40 -2.87 -12.73
CA GLN A 24 -1.12 -3.93 -11.76
C GLN A 24 -2.39 -4.70 -11.39
N LEU A 25 -3.51 -4.00 -11.24
CA LEU A 25 -4.81 -4.62 -10.97
C LEU A 25 -5.36 -5.34 -12.20
N ARG A 26 -5.16 -4.79 -13.42
CA ARG A 26 -5.54 -5.49 -14.66
C ARG A 26 -4.79 -6.83 -14.81
N ILE A 27 -3.50 -6.85 -14.49
CA ILE A 27 -2.71 -8.10 -14.51
C ILE A 27 -3.30 -9.12 -13.54
N LEU A 28 -3.68 -8.71 -12.33
CA LEU A 28 -4.34 -9.59 -11.36
C LEU A 28 -5.68 -10.11 -11.87
N CYS A 29 -6.52 -9.25 -12.47
CA CYS A 29 -7.79 -9.65 -13.07
C CYS A 29 -7.60 -10.66 -14.21
N SER A 30 -6.65 -10.40 -15.11
CA SER A 30 -6.33 -11.28 -16.23
C SER A 30 -5.81 -12.65 -15.76
N CYS A 31 -4.90 -12.66 -14.79
CA CYS A 31 -4.40 -13.89 -14.18
C CYS A 31 -5.52 -14.69 -13.53
N LEU A 32 -6.36 -14.03 -12.72
CA LEU A 32 -7.51 -14.67 -12.10
C LEU A 32 -8.48 -15.24 -13.13
N TYR A 33 -8.77 -14.48 -14.20
CA TYR A 33 -9.60 -14.92 -15.31
C TYR A 33 -9.07 -16.22 -15.93
N GLN A 34 -7.78 -16.26 -16.29
CA GLN A 34 -7.16 -17.42 -16.94
C GLN A 34 -7.16 -18.66 -16.03
N VAL A 35 -6.80 -18.50 -14.75
CA VAL A 35 -6.79 -19.61 -13.78
C VAL A 35 -8.20 -20.17 -13.57
N VAL A 36 -9.21 -19.30 -13.46
CA VAL A 36 -10.59 -19.74 -13.32
C VAL A 36 -11.08 -20.37 -14.62
N GLN A 37 -10.73 -19.83 -15.79
CA GLN A 37 -11.14 -20.37 -17.08
C GLN A 37 -10.64 -21.81 -17.29
N GLN A 38 -9.42 -22.13 -16.83
CA GLN A 38 -8.87 -23.49 -16.91
C GLN A 38 -9.66 -24.50 -16.07
N ARG A 39 -10.20 -24.09 -14.92
CA ARG A 39 -10.90 -24.99 -13.98
C ARG A 39 -12.42 -24.96 -14.13
N PHE A 40 -12.97 -23.80 -14.47
CA PHE A 40 -14.40 -23.48 -14.54
C PHE A 40 -14.69 -22.61 -15.78
N PRO A 41 -14.66 -23.19 -17.00
CA PRO A 41 -14.73 -22.44 -18.25
C PRO A 41 -16.05 -21.67 -18.44
N GLN A 42 -17.11 -22.03 -17.72
CA GLN A 42 -18.43 -21.42 -17.86
C GLN A 42 -18.59 -20.07 -17.15
N HIS A 43 -17.79 -19.79 -16.11
CA HIS A 43 -18.00 -18.61 -15.26
C HIS A 43 -16.73 -17.81 -14.86
N PRO A 44 -15.71 -17.64 -15.73
CA PRO A 44 -14.50 -16.90 -15.37
C PRO A 44 -14.76 -15.42 -15.11
N LEU A 45 -15.61 -14.76 -15.91
CA LEU A 45 -15.97 -13.35 -15.71
C LEU A 45 -16.71 -13.12 -14.39
N GLN A 46 -17.61 -14.03 -14.01
CA GLN A 46 -18.37 -13.89 -12.76
C GLN A 46 -17.45 -13.96 -11.55
N ALA A 47 -16.41 -14.80 -11.59
CA ALA A 47 -15.42 -14.88 -10.52
C ALA A 47 -14.63 -13.57 -10.36
N VAL A 48 -14.13 -13.01 -11.47
CA VAL A 48 -13.41 -11.72 -11.44
C VAL A 48 -14.32 -10.58 -10.98
N SER A 49 -15.54 -10.52 -11.54
CA SER A 49 -16.57 -9.55 -11.17
C SER A 49 -16.84 -9.58 -9.67
N THR A 50 -17.07 -10.79 -9.12
CA THR A 50 -17.32 -10.96 -7.69
C THR A 50 -16.14 -10.48 -6.86
N VAL A 51 -14.90 -10.81 -7.23
CA VAL A 51 -13.71 -10.37 -6.48
C VAL A 51 -13.58 -8.84 -6.48
N ILE A 52 -13.68 -8.20 -7.65
CA ILE A 52 -13.53 -6.74 -7.75
C ILE A 52 -14.64 -5.99 -7.01
N PHE A 53 -15.90 -6.38 -7.19
CA PHE A 53 -16.99 -5.70 -6.51
C PHE A 53 -17.03 -6.04 -5.02
N LEU A 54 -16.95 -7.31 -4.63
CA LEU A 54 -17.13 -7.74 -3.23
C LEU A 54 -15.94 -7.40 -2.34
N ARG A 55 -14.71 -7.52 -2.85
CA ARG A 55 -13.49 -7.42 -2.02
C ARG A 55 -12.74 -6.12 -2.19
N PHE A 56 -13.00 -5.37 -3.26
CA PHE A 56 -12.31 -4.11 -3.53
C PHE A 56 -13.26 -2.90 -3.49
N LEU A 57 -14.24 -2.84 -4.38
CA LEU A 57 -15.10 -1.66 -4.52
C LEU A 57 -16.12 -1.50 -3.38
N ASN A 58 -16.86 -2.56 -3.03
CA ASN A 58 -17.91 -2.47 -2.01
C ASN A 58 -17.38 -2.17 -0.60
N PRO A 59 -16.26 -2.76 -0.13
CA PRO A 59 -15.68 -2.38 1.16
C PRO A 59 -15.31 -0.90 1.22
N ALA A 60 -14.64 -0.39 0.18
CA ALA A 60 -14.27 1.02 0.05
C ALA A 60 -15.51 1.95 0.00
N LEU A 61 -16.60 1.51 -0.64
CA LEU A 61 -17.83 2.27 -0.71
C LEU A 61 -18.57 2.33 0.64
N VAL A 62 -18.58 1.24 1.40
CA VAL A 62 -19.27 1.18 2.70
C VAL A 62 -18.48 1.89 3.80
N LEU A 63 -17.14 1.86 3.73
CA LEU A 63 -16.23 2.39 4.74
C LEU A 63 -15.24 3.41 4.14
N PRO A 64 -15.73 4.51 3.52
CA PRO A 64 -14.85 5.42 2.78
C PRO A 64 -13.80 6.11 3.66
N HIS A 65 -14.09 6.32 4.94
CA HIS A 65 -13.14 6.92 5.88
C HIS A 65 -11.99 5.97 6.24
N GLU A 66 -12.27 4.68 6.48
CA GLU A 66 -11.23 3.69 6.83
C GLU A 66 -10.27 3.43 5.67
N PHE A 67 -10.77 3.56 4.43
CA PHE A 67 -9.96 3.45 3.22
C PHE A 67 -9.28 4.79 2.84
N GLY A 68 -9.42 5.83 3.65
CA GLY A 68 -8.79 7.14 3.42
C GLY A 68 -9.35 7.91 2.21
N ILE A 69 -10.56 7.60 1.77
CA ILE A 69 -11.24 8.27 0.63
C ILE A 69 -11.84 9.61 1.09
N VAL A 70 -12.26 9.69 2.35
CA VAL A 70 -12.81 10.91 2.96
C VAL A 70 -12.13 11.18 4.30
N ASP A 71 -11.91 12.45 4.61
CA ASP A 71 -11.20 12.87 5.83
C ASP A 71 -12.04 12.71 7.11
N ALA A 72 -13.37 12.63 6.96
CA ALA A 72 -14.30 12.54 8.08
C ALA A 72 -15.32 11.43 7.89
N GLU A 73 -15.71 10.82 9.00
CA GLU A 73 -16.67 9.72 9.00
C GLU A 73 -18.06 10.17 8.50
N PRO A 74 -18.66 9.49 7.50
CA PRO A 74 -19.97 9.89 6.98
C PRO A 74 -21.08 9.73 8.02
N LEU A 75 -22.07 10.63 7.97
CA LEU A 75 -23.27 10.57 8.81
C LEU A 75 -23.99 9.21 8.68
N PRO A 76 -24.64 8.69 9.75
CA PRO A 76 -25.31 7.38 9.72
C PRO A 76 -26.31 7.19 8.57
N ARG A 77 -27.01 8.27 8.18
CA ARG A 77 -27.93 8.26 7.04
C ARG A 77 -27.21 8.02 5.70
N ILE A 78 -26.04 8.61 5.53
CA ILE A 78 -25.22 8.46 4.32
C ILE A 78 -24.62 7.05 4.30
N LYS A 79 -24.06 6.59 5.42
CA LYS A 79 -23.56 5.21 5.57
C LYS A 79 -24.61 4.18 5.16
N ARG A 80 -25.84 4.31 5.68
CA ARG A 80 -26.96 3.42 5.31
C ARG A 80 -27.25 3.48 3.80
N GLY A 81 -27.20 4.67 3.20
CA GLY A 81 -27.33 4.84 1.76
C GLY A 81 -26.26 4.06 0.99
N LEU A 82 -24.98 4.26 1.34
CA LEU A 82 -23.83 3.59 0.73
C LEU A 82 -23.89 2.06 0.89
N THR A 83 -24.35 1.55 2.05
CA THR A 83 -24.59 0.11 2.25
C THR A 83 -25.67 -0.44 1.33
N LEU A 84 -26.73 0.32 1.05
CA LEU A 84 -27.76 -0.12 0.11
C LEU A 84 -27.24 -0.06 -1.33
N VAL A 85 -26.45 0.95 -1.69
CA VAL A 85 -25.79 1.02 -3.00
C VAL A 85 -24.87 -0.18 -3.19
N SER A 86 -24.01 -0.52 -2.22
CA SER A 86 -23.12 -1.67 -2.31
C SER A 86 -23.88 -2.99 -2.45
N LYS A 87 -25.01 -3.16 -1.75
CA LYS A 87 -25.91 -4.30 -1.96
C LYS A 87 -26.46 -4.40 -3.39
N ILE A 88 -26.82 -3.28 -4.00
CA ILE A 88 -27.32 -3.26 -5.38
C ILE A 88 -26.17 -3.60 -6.34
N LEU A 89 -25.02 -2.94 -6.21
CA LEU A 89 -23.82 -3.20 -7.01
C LEU A 89 -23.35 -4.66 -6.89
N GLN A 90 -23.44 -5.26 -5.70
CA GLN A 90 -23.09 -6.68 -5.53
C GLN A 90 -24.02 -7.61 -6.31
N ASN A 91 -25.31 -7.31 -6.37
CA ASN A 91 -26.25 -8.07 -7.18
C ASN A 91 -26.00 -7.88 -8.68
N ILE A 92 -25.61 -6.67 -9.11
CA ILE A 92 -25.13 -6.42 -10.48
C ILE A 92 -23.92 -7.30 -10.78
N ALA A 93 -22.89 -7.27 -9.93
CA ALA A 93 -21.66 -8.03 -10.11
C ALA A 93 -21.89 -9.56 -10.17
N ASN A 94 -22.87 -10.04 -9.41
CA ASN A 94 -23.20 -11.46 -9.34
C ASN A 94 -24.19 -11.90 -10.44
N ASN A 95 -24.73 -10.98 -11.24
CA ASN A 95 -25.83 -11.21 -12.18
C ASN A 95 -27.09 -11.81 -11.51
N LEU A 96 -27.45 -11.28 -10.34
CA LEU A 96 -28.58 -11.74 -9.54
C LEU A 96 -29.62 -10.64 -9.35
N ILE A 97 -30.88 -11.05 -9.18
CA ILE A 97 -31.99 -10.16 -8.83
C ILE A 97 -32.41 -10.36 -7.38
N PHE A 98 -33.04 -9.35 -6.78
CA PHE A 98 -33.60 -9.48 -5.44
C PHE A 98 -34.84 -10.39 -5.47
N THR A 99 -34.77 -11.51 -4.75
CA THR A 99 -35.89 -12.43 -4.55
C THR A 99 -36.38 -12.42 -3.10
N LYS A 100 -35.47 -12.37 -2.12
CA LYS A 100 -35.78 -12.47 -0.68
C LYS A 100 -36.21 -11.14 -0.06
N GLU A 101 -35.58 -10.03 -0.43
CA GLU A 101 -35.83 -8.70 0.16
C GLU A 101 -36.90 -7.93 -0.63
N PHE A 102 -38.17 -7.99 -0.17
CA PHE A 102 -39.30 -7.39 -0.90
C PHE A 102 -39.10 -5.90 -1.19
N HIS A 103 -38.58 -5.14 -0.23
CA HIS A 103 -38.33 -3.70 -0.36
C HIS A 103 -37.23 -3.35 -1.38
N MET A 104 -36.39 -4.32 -1.79
CA MET A 104 -35.35 -4.13 -2.80
C MET A 104 -35.79 -4.57 -4.21
N ARG A 105 -36.95 -5.23 -4.35
CA ARG A 105 -37.43 -5.73 -5.66
C ARG A 105 -37.70 -4.61 -6.67
N CYS A 106 -37.96 -3.39 -6.20
CA CYS A 106 -38.14 -2.21 -7.05
C CYS A 106 -36.88 -1.82 -7.86
N PHE A 107 -35.72 -2.39 -7.55
CA PHE A 107 -34.47 -2.21 -8.30
C PHE A 107 -34.24 -3.28 -9.37
N ASN A 108 -35.07 -4.34 -9.44
CA ASN A 108 -34.81 -5.47 -10.34
C ASN A 108 -34.80 -5.08 -11.83
N ASP A 109 -35.65 -4.15 -12.25
CA ASP A 109 -35.64 -3.67 -13.65
C ASP A 109 -34.33 -2.94 -13.97
N TYR A 110 -33.83 -2.16 -13.01
CA TYR A 110 -32.53 -1.49 -13.14
C TYR A 110 -31.37 -2.49 -13.17
N LEU A 111 -31.36 -3.48 -12.27
CA LEU A 111 -30.35 -4.54 -12.25
C LEU A 111 -30.23 -5.23 -13.62
N ARG A 112 -31.36 -5.67 -14.18
CA ARG A 112 -31.42 -6.33 -15.49
C ARG A 112 -30.83 -5.47 -16.60
N SER A 113 -31.09 -4.16 -16.59
CA SER A 113 -30.54 -3.23 -17.59
C SER A 113 -29.03 -3.02 -17.49
N THR A 114 -28.42 -3.34 -16.35
CA THR A 114 -26.99 -3.07 -16.08
C THR A 114 -26.06 -4.27 -16.16
N PHE A 115 -26.59 -5.50 -16.22
CA PHE A 115 -25.78 -6.72 -16.19
C PHE A 115 -24.80 -6.81 -17.37
N ASP A 116 -25.23 -6.47 -18.57
CA ASP A 116 -24.37 -6.49 -19.75
C ASP A 116 -23.25 -5.44 -19.66
N SER A 117 -23.58 -4.22 -19.21
CA SER A 117 -22.59 -3.16 -18.99
C SER A 117 -21.53 -3.56 -17.97
N ALA A 118 -21.95 -4.16 -16.85
CA ALA A 118 -21.03 -4.64 -15.83
C ALA A 118 -20.14 -5.78 -16.36
N THR A 119 -20.72 -6.69 -17.15
CA THR A 119 -19.98 -7.78 -17.78
C THR A 119 -18.93 -7.25 -18.76
N ASN A 120 -19.29 -6.26 -19.58
CA ASN A 120 -18.36 -5.61 -20.51
C ASN A 120 -17.23 -4.88 -19.79
N PHE A 121 -17.53 -4.19 -18.69
CA PHE A 121 -16.49 -3.59 -17.84
C PHE A 121 -15.51 -4.65 -17.32
N VAL A 122 -16.01 -5.74 -16.74
CA VAL A 122 -15.17 -6.82 -16.20
C VAL A 122 -14.35 -7.47 -17.30
N LEU A 123 -14.93 -7.65 -18.49
CA LEU A 123 -14.21 -8.17 -19.65
C LEU A 123 -13.04 -7.25 -20.01
N SER A 124 -13.28 -5.94 -20.12
CA SER A 124 -12.24 -4.95 -20.50
C SER A 124 -11.04 -4.91 -19.54
N ILE A 125 -11.27 -5.08 -18.24
CA ILE A 125 -10.19 -5.10 -17.23
C ILE A 125 -9.50 -6.47 -17.11
N SER A 126 -10.09 -7.53 -17.68
CA SER A 126 -9.58 -8.90 -17.63
C SER A 126 -8.88 -9.33 -18.92
N GLU A 127 -8.85 -8.48 -19.95
CA GLU A 127 -8.21 -8.77 -21.23
C GLU A 127 -6.74 -9.21 -21.04
N PRO A 128 -6.27 -10.18 -21.84
CA PRO A 128 -4.91 -10.70 -21.73
C PRO A 128 -3.91 -9.59 -22.05
N ILE A 129 -3.19 -9.15 -21.01
CA ILE A 129 -2.10 -8.20 -21.17
C ILE A 129 -0.86 -8.97 -21.59
N ASN A 130 -0.34 -8.65 -22.77
CA ASN A 130 0.96 -9.16 -23.20
C ASN A 130 2.06 -8.35 -22.49
N LEU A 131 2.61 -8.92 -21.42
CA LEU A 131 3.64 -8.28 -20.60
C LEU A 131 4.90 -7.92 -21.42
N ASN A 132 5.15 -8.63 -22.52
CA ASN A 132 6.28 -8.38 -23.43
C ASN A 132 6.11 -7.09 -24.25
N THR A 133 4.92 -6.51 -24.29
CA THR A 133 4.63 -5.27 -25.04
C THR A 133 4.70 -4.03 -24.16
N ILE A 134 4.74 -4.19 -22.83
CA ILE A 134 4.75 -3.09 -21.86
C ILE A 134 6.16 -2.79 -21.35
N ILE A 135 7.06 -3.77 -21.41
CA ILE A 135 8.50 -3.57 -21.23
C ILE A 135 9.06 -3.19 -22.60
N PRO A 136 9.55 -1.95 -22.82
CA PRO A 136 10.15 -1.57 -24.10
C PRO A 136 11.28 -2.53 -24.45
N SER A 137 11.20 -3.11 -25.64
CA SER A 137 12.14 -4.10 -26.19
C SER A 137 13.54 -3.57 -26.49
N ASP A 138 13.93 -2.41 -25.97
CA ASP A 138 15.22 -1.76 -26.28
C ASP A 138 16.44 -2.38 -25.57
N GLU A 139 16.25 -3.45 -24.79
CA GLU A 139 17.34 -4.22 -24.17
C GLU A 139 17.43 -5.67 -24.68
N GLN A 140 17.03 -5.96 -25.92
CA GLN A 140 17.33 -7.24 -26.57
C GLN A 140 18.61 -7.12 -27.42
N GLN A 141 19.77 -7.27 -26.79
CA GLN A 141 20.98 -7.75 -27.47
C GLN A 141 21.05 -9.29 -27.34
N PRO A 142 21.48 -10.01 -28.39
CA PRO A 142 21.32 -11.45 -28.49
C PRO A 142 22.22 -12.20 -27.50
N ILE A 143 21.65 -13.24 -26.89
CA ILE A 143 22.33 -14.17 -25.99
C ILE A 143 23.25 -15.05 -26.85
N GLU A 144 24.53 -14.67 -26.95
CA GLU A 144 25.59 -15.62 -27.28
C GLU A 144 26.29 -16.09 -25.99
N ASN A 145 26.07 -17.36 -25.71
CA ASN A 145 26.84 -18.28 -24.89
C ASN A 145 28.17 -17.72 -24.35
N ASN A 146 28.26 -17.49 -23.03
CA ASN A 146 29.44 -17.85 -22.25
C ASN A 146 29.09 -17.94 -20.76
N ILE A 147 29.45 -19.10 -20.20
CA ILE A 147 29.26 -19.51 -18.81
C ILE A 147 30.45 -18.99 -18.01
N SER A 148 30.30 -17.84 -17.33
CA SER A 148 31.09 -17.44 -16.15
C SER A 148 30.71 -16.01 -15.77
N ASP A 149 30.63 -15.72 -14.46
CA ASP A 149 30.41 -14.41 -13.83
C ASP A 149 28.95 -13.99 -13.59
N SER A 150 28.38 -14.59 -12.54
CA SER A 150 27.06 -14.27 -11.99
C SER A 150 27.11 -13.13 -10.98
N THR A 151 27.46 -11.90 -11.41
CA THR A 151 27.45 -10.74 -10.49
C THR A 151 26.76 -9.47 -11.01
N THR A 152 26.29 -9.40 -12.24
CA THR A 152 25.63 -8.17 -12.73
C THR A 152 24.61 -8.50 -13.79
N LEU A 153 23.33 -8.51 -13.44
CA LEU A 153 22.15 -8.24 -14.28
C LEU A 153 20.91 -8.75 -13.53
N SER A 154 20.48 -7.98 -12.53
CA SER A 154 19.10 -8.05 -12.04
C SER A 154 18.41 -6.77 -12.51
N PRO A 155 17.21 -6.84 -13.12
CA PRO A 155 16.48 -5.65 -13.52
C PRO A 155 16.20 -4.83 -12.27
N THR A 156 16.71 -3.60 -12.24
CA THR A 156 16.53 -2.64 -11.16
C THR A 156 15.06 -2.22 -11.07
N TYR A 157 14.20 -3.11 -10.59
CA TYR A 157 13.03 -2.68 -9.85
C TYR A 157 13.59 -1.96 -8.61
N PRO A 158 13.24 -0.69 -8.37
CA PRO A 158 13.73 0.00 -7.19
C PRO A 158 13.22 -0.79 -5.98
N MET A 159 14.12 -1.55 -5.34
CA MET A 159 13.91 -2.33 -4.11
C MET A 159 13.51 -1.45 -2.90
N SER A 160 13.19 -0.18 -3.14
CA SER A 160 12.67 0.83 -2.21
C SER A 160 11.42 0.43 -1.41
N TYR A 161 10.73 -0.67 -1.79
CA TYR A 161 9.56 -1.18 -1.05
C TYR A 161 9.91 -2.17 0.07
N ILE A 162 11.13 -2.69 0.10
CA ILE A 162 11.53 -3.67 1.12
C ILE A 162 12.15 -2.89 2.27
N SER A 163 11.30 -2.53 3.24
CA SER A 163 11.77 -1.98 4.51
C SER A 163 12.49 -3.05 5.31
N ASP A 164 13.49 -2.65 6.11
CA ASP A 164 14.19 -3.56 7.03
C ASP A 164 13.21 -4.28 7.97
N ALA A 165 12.10 -3.64 8.34
CA ALA A 165 11.02 -4.25 9.12
C ALA A 165 10.36 -5.43 8.39
N ASN A 166 10.11 -5.31 7.08
CA ASN A 166 9.55 -6.40 6.27
C ASN A 166 10.56 -7.55 6.12
N VAL A 167 11.85 -7.25 5.98
CA VAL A 167 12.92 -8.26 5.93
C VAL A 167 13.00 -9.03 7.25
N LEU A 168 12.96 -8.32 8.39
CA LEU A 168 12.98 -8.95 9.71
C LEU A 168 11.73 -9.79 9.97
N ALA A 169 10.56 -9.33 9.55
CA ALA A 169 9.31 -10.09 9.64
C ALA A 169 9.38 -11.37 8.80
N LEU A 170 9.88 -11.27 7.56
CA LEU A 170 10.10 -12.43 6.69
C LEU A 170 11.11 -13.40 7.30
N HIS A 171 12.23 -12.89 7.82
CA HIS A 171 13.24 -13.71 8.50
C HIS A 171 12.63 -14.49 9.67
N ARG A 172 11.83 -13.85 10.52
CA ARG A 172 11.11 -14.52 11.62
C ARG A 172 10.18 -15.60 11.12
N LEU A 173 9.33 -15.26 10.14
CA LEU A 173 8.37 -16.21 9.58
C LEU A 173 9.07 -17.46 9.05
N LEU A 174 10.16 -17.28 8.29
CA LEU A 174 10.93 -18.38 7.73
C LEU A 174 11.64 -19.18 8.81
N TRP A 175 12.29 -18.53 9.78
CA TRP A 175 13.00 -19.20 10.87
C TRP A 175 12.08 -20.09 11.71
N TYR A 176 10.91 -19.59 12.11
CA TYR A 176 9.96 -20.33 12.95
C TYR A 176 9.21 -21.45 12.22
N HIS A 177 9.14 -21.39 10.89
CA HIS A 177 8.39 -22.36 10.09
C HIS A 177 9.28 -23.23 9.18
N GLN A 178 10.61 -23.07 9.22
CA GLN A 178 11.52 -23.80 8.34
C GLN A 178 11.38 -25.33 8.44
N GLU A 179 11.15 -25.87 9.64
CA GLU A 179 10.96 -27.33 9.83
C GLU A 179 9.71 -27.83 9.09
N LYS A 180 8.56 -27.15 9.30
CA LYS A 180 7.30 -27.49 8.62
C LYS A 180 7.39 -27.38 7.10
N ILE A 181 8.09 -26.34 6.61
CA ILE A 181 8.36 -26.17 5.18
C ILE A 181 9.23 -27.33 4.67
N GLY A 182 10.27 -27.70 5.42
CA GLY A 182 11.17 -28.80 5.11
C GLY A 182 10.45 -30.15 5.03
N ASP A 183 9.58 -30.43 6.00
CA ASP A 183 8.77 -31.65 6.06
C ASP A 183 7.80 -31.74 4.88
N TYR A 184 7.08 -30.64 4.59
CA TYR A 184 6.17 -30.57 3.46
C TYR A 184 6.88 -30.87 2.13
N LEU A 185 8.01 -30.21 1.88
CA LEU A 185 8.82 -30.42 0.68
C LEU A 185 9.42 -31.84 0.61
N SER A 186 9.59 -32.52 1.75
CA SER A 186 10.10 -33.89 1.82
C SER A 186 9.01 -34.96 1.63
N SER A 187 7.74 -34.61 1.82
CA SER A 187 6.60 -35.52 1.76
C SER A 187 6.09 -35.84 0.34
N GLY A 188 6.20 -34.90 -0.61
CA GLY A 188 5.70 -35.07 -1.99
C GLY A 188 6.81 -35.34 -3.02
N ARG A 189 6.62 -36.32 -3.92
CA ARG A 189 7.61 -36.63 -4.99
C ARG A 189 7.82 -35.46 -5.96
N ASP A 190 6.76 -34.72 -6.29
CA ASP A 190 6.81 -33.59 -7.24
C ASP A 190 7.42 -32.32 -6.61
N HIS A 191 7.18 -32.09 -5.31
CA HIS A 191 7.73 -30.94 -4.58
C HIS A 191 9.25 -31.04 -4.33
N LYS A 192 9.79 -32.28 -4.31
CA LYS A 192 11.24 -32.52 -4.13
C LYS A 192 12.08 -31.95 -5.28
N ALA A 193 11.58 -31.98 -6.52
CA ALA A 193 12.35 -31.57 -7.68
C ALA A 193 12.47 -30.04 -7.81
N ILE A 194 11.42 -29.29 -7.43
CA ILE A 194 11.33 -27.84 -7.66
C ILE A 194 11.64 -27.04 -6.38
N GLY A 195 11.17 -27.49 -5.21
CA GLY A 195 11.23 -26.71 -3.97
C GLY A 195 12.42 -27.04 -3.06
N ARG A 196 13.03 -28.23 -3.16
CA ARG A 196 14.03 -28.67 -2.17
C ARG A 196 15.37 -27.93 -2.30
N ARG A 197 15.90 -27.78 -3.51
CA ARG A 197 17.14 -27.04 -3.77
C ARG A 197 17.10 -25.57 -3.29
N PRO A 198 16.07 -24.76 -3.59
CA PRO A 198 15.99 -23.40 -3.05
C PRO A 198 15.76 -23.40 -1.54
N PHE A 199 15.03 -24.38 -0.98
CA PHE A 199 14.87 -24.52 0.46
C PHE A 199 16.18 -24.81 1.19
N ASP A 200 17.02 -25.73 0.69
CA ASP A 200 18.30 -26.06 1.34
C ASP A 200 19.25 -24.84 1.33
N LYS A 201 19.24 -24.04 0.26
CA LYS A 201 19.95 -22.74 0.22
C LYS A 201 19.40 -21.75 1.26
N MET A 202 18.07 -21.62 1.35
CA MET A 202 17.43 -20.76 2.34
C MET A 202 17.73 -21.21 3.77
N ALA A 203 17.65 -22.51 4.07
CA ALA A 203 17.96 -23.07 5.38
C ALA A 203 19.42 -22.82 5.77
N THR A 204 20.33 -22.91 4.80
CA THR A 204 21.75 -22.56 4.99
C THR A 204 21.89 -21.08 5.32
N LEU A 205 21.22 -20.18 4.59
CA LEU A 205 21.23 -18.75 4.87
C LEU A 205 20.65 -18.42 6.25
N LEU A 206 19.53 -19.04 6.61
CA LEU A 206 18.94 -18.90 7.94
C LEU A 206 19.92 -19.34 9.03
N ALA A 207 20.60 -20.49 8.85
CA ALA A 207 21.60 -20.97 9.80
C ALA A 207 22.78 -20.00 9.98
N TYR A 208 23.23 -19.34 8.91
CA TYR A 208 24.25 -18.29 8.98
C TYR A 208 23.75 -17.02 9.68
N LEU A 209 22.49 -16.64 9.47
CA LEU A 209 21.89 -15.46 10.08
C LEU A 209 21.54 -15.68 11.56
N GLY A 210 21.33 -16.94 11.96
CA GLY A 210 20.96 -17.31 13.32
C GLY A 210 19.52 -16.93 13.68
N PRO A 211 19.09 -17.21 14.92
CA PRO A 211 17.74 -16.90 15.36
C PRO A 211 17.48 -15.38 15.29
N PRO A 212 16.28 -14.95 14.84
CA PRO A 212 15.95 -13.55 14.71
C PRO A 212 15.98 -12.84 16.08
N ASP A 213 16.57 -11.64 16.12
CA ASP A 213 16.59 -10.77 17.31
C ASP A 213 15.17 -10.60 17.88
N HIS A 214 15.03 -10.68 19.21
CA HIS A 214 13.74 -10.66 19.91
C HIS A 214 13.09 -9.27 20.00
N ARG A 215 13.54 -8.28 19.23
CA ARG A 215 12.92 -6.94 19.26
C ARG A 215 11.45 -7.06 18.86
N PRO A 216 10.47 -6.75 19.70
CA PRO A 216 9.07 -6.84 19.29
C PRO A 216 8.88 -6.05 18.00
N LEU A 217 8.27 -6.68 17.00
CA LEU A 217 7.77 -5.93 15.84
C LEU A 217 6.63 -5.09 16.39
N ASP A 218 6.88 -3.80 16.65
CA ASP A 218 5.82 -2.83 16.88
C ASP A 218 4.98 -2.80 15.61
N SER A 219 3.94 -3.63 15.60
CA SER A 219 2.92 -3.76 14.56
C SER A 219 1.97 -2.56 14.59
N GLN A 220 2.52 -1.36 14.72
CA GLN A 220 1.81 -0.08 14.68
C GLN A 220 2.32 0.71 13.48
N TRP A 221 1.81 0.34 12.31
CA TRP A 221 1.99 1.08 11.06
C TRP A 221 0.67 1.60 10.50
N ILE A 222 -0.27 2.06 11.36
CA ILE A 222 -1.39 2.94 10.97
C ILE A 222 -1.75 3.95 12.09
N SER A 223 -0.82 4.35 12.96
CA SER A 223 -1.03 5.56 13.76
C SER A 223 0.11 6.51 13.49
N TYR A 224 -0.24 7.75 13.16
CA TYR A 224 0.64 8.92 13.14
C TYR A 224 1.15 9.27 14.56
N ASP A 225 1.49 8.27 15.37
CA ASP A 225 2.12 8.47 16.67
C ASP A 225 3.61 8.24 16.51
N MET A 226 4.35 9.35 16.52
CA MET A 226 5.79 9.38 16.72
C MET A 226 6.10 8.86 18.13
N THR A 227 6.05 7.55 18.34
CA THR A 227 6.37 6.94 19.64
C THR A 227 7.84 7.17 19.96
N ALA A 228 8.10 7.60 21.20
CA ALA A 228 9.41 8.06 21.68
C ALA A 228 10.57 7.07 21.45
N THR A 229 10.28 5.78 21.29
CA THR A 229 11.24 4.70 21.04
C THR A 229 11.90 4.76 19.67
N LYS A 230 11.17 5.05 18.59
CA LYS A 230 11.76 5.18 17.24
C LYS A 230 12.69 6.40 17.13
N PHE A 231 12.33 7.46 17.86
CA PHE A 231 13.14 8.67 18.00
C PHE A 231 14.43 8.40 18.78
N GLU A 232 14.37 7.64 19.89
CA GLU A 232 15.56 7.26 20.67
C GLU A 232 16.51 6.31 19.93
N GLU A 233 15.98 5.43 19.08
CA GLU A 233 16.81 4.55 18.24
C GLU A 233 17.53 5.33 17.12
N LEU A 234 16.87 6.34 16.53
CA LEU A 234 17.51 7.33 15.67
C LEU A 234 18.59 8.10 16.43
N MET A 235 18.36 8.48 17.70
CA MET A 235 19.35 9.18 18.54
C MET A 235 20.61 8.36 18.83
N ALA A 236 20.54 7.03 18.87
CA ALA A 236 21.65 6.15 19.21
C ALA A 236 22.58 5.86 18.02
N LYS A 237 22.02 5.79 16.80
CA LYS A 237 22.76 5.40 15.58
C LYS A 237 23.69 6.49 15.05
N THR A 238 23.47 7.76 15.40
CA THR A 238 24.14 8.93 14.79
C THR A 238 25.21 9.61 15.67
N GLN A 239 25.52 9.06 16.85
CA GLN A 239 26.08 9.84 17.97
C GLN A 239 27.60 10.11 18.04
N MET A 240 28.44 9.71 17.07
CA MET A 240 29.91 9.90 17.20
C MET A 240 30.50 11.01 16.30
N HIS A 241 30.05 11.19 15.06
CA HIS A 241 30.57 12.25 14.16
C HIS A 241 29.70 13.51 14.10
N GLU A 242 28.44 13.44 14.50
CA GLU A 242 27.47 14.52 14.28
C GLU A 242 27.40 15.57 15.40
N ARG A 243 28.11 15.40 16.52
CA ARG A 243 28.01 16.35 17.66
C ARG A 243 28.46 17.77 17.32
N GLU A 244 29.43 17.95 16.43
CA GLU A 244 29.93 19.29 16.05
C GLU A 244 29.10 19.93 14.94
N GLU A 245 28.74 19.15 13.92
CA GLU A 245 27.83 19.59 12.85
C GLU A 245 26.45 19.95 13.40
N PHE A 246 25.91 19.14 14.32
CA PHE A 246 24.63 19.42 14.97
C PHE A 246 24.67 20.69 15.83
N LYS A 247 25.77 20.93 16.56
CA LYS A 247 25.96 22.19 17.30
C LYS A 247 25.98 23.41 16.36
N SER A 248 26.66 23.26 15.23
CA SER A 248 26.75 24.30 14.19
C SER A 248 25.38 24.55 13.56
N LEU A 249 24.62 23.50 13.26
CA LEU A 249 23.26 23.58 12.72
C LEU A 249 22.30 24.27 13.70
N LYS A 250 22.38 23.95 14.99
CA LYS A 250 21.57 24.60 16.02
C LYS A 250 21.91 26.09 16.16
N ALA A 251 23.18 26.47 16.02
CA ALA A 251 23.62 27.87 16.09
C ALA A 251 23.06 28.73 14.94
N LEU A 252 22.72 28.12 13.80
CA LEU A 252 22.11 28.83 12.66
C LEU A 252 20.67 29.28 12.93
N ASN A 253 20.00 28.79 13.98
CA ASN A 253 18.60 29.14 14.28
C ASN A 253 17.70 29.00 13.04
N ILE A 254 17.82 27.90 12.30
CA ILE A 254 16.96 27.57 11.16
C ILE A 254 15.56 27.27 11.66
N PHE A 255 15.46 26.53 12.76
CA PHE A 255 14.22 26.26 13.46
C PHE A 255 14.38 26.62 14.94
N TYR A 256 13.49 27.43 15.51
CA TYR A 256 13.56 27.81 16.92
C TYR A 256 12.19 28.24 17.47
N GLN A 257 12.01 28.13 18.77
CA GLN A 257 10.84 28.67 19.46
C GLN A 257 11.12 30.10 19.90
N ALA A 258 10.19 31.03 19.65
CA ALA A 258 10.26 32.37 20.21
C ALA A 258 8.86 32.94 20.46
N GLY A 259 8.62 33.44 21.67
CA GLY A 259 7.36 34.11 22.01
C GLY A 259 6.13 33.19 22.07
N PHE A 260 4.99 33.84 22.29
CA PHE A 260 3.68 33.22 22.37
C PHE A 260 2.69 34.01 21.53
N SER A 261 1.73 33.33 20.93
CA SER A 261 0.67 33.97 20.15
C SER A 261 -0.35 34.67 21.05
N LYS A 262 -1.29 35.41 20.44
CA LYS A 262 -2.41 36.03 21.16
C LYS A 262 -3.31 35.01 21.88
N GLN A 263 -3.29 33.75 21.44
CA GLN A 263 -4.00 32.63 22.07
C GLN A 263 -3.13 31.88 23.10
N ASN A 264 -1.95 32.44 23.44
CA ASN A 264 -0.97 31.86 24.36
C ASN A 264 -0.36 30.53 23.87
N ASN A 265 -0.36 30.28 22.56
CA ASN A 265 0.31 29.12 21.97
C ASN A 265 1.80 29.44 21.74
N PRO A 266 2.73 28.51 22.01
CA PRO A 266 4.14 28.69 21.65
C PRO A 266 4.27 28.83 20.12
N VAL A 267 5.07 29.82 19.69
CA VAL A 267 5.32 30.07 18.27
C VAL A 267 6.70 29.55 17.88
N PHE A 268 6.74 28.73 16.85
CA PHE A 268 7.96 28.22 16.23
C PHE A 268 8.22 28.94 14.92
N TYR A 269 9.48 29.21 14.64
CA TYR A 269 9.93 29.88 13.42
C TYR A 269 10.81 28.94 12.62
N TYR A 270 10.52 28.80 11.32
CA TYR A 270 11.39 28.17 10.34
C TYR A 270 11.89 29.22 9.35
N ILE A 271 13.20 29.42 9.26
CA ILE A 271 13.83 30.41 8.39
C ILE A 271 14.51 29.68 7.23
N ALA A 272 13.80 29.54 6.10
CA ALA A 272 14.23 28.69 4.98
C ALA A 272 15.58 29.14 4.38
N ARG A 273 15.82 30.45 4.27
CA ARG A 273 17.08 31.01 3.74
C ARG A 273 18.34 30.63 4.52
N ARG A 274 18.21 30.18 5.77
CA ARG A 274 19.34 29.77 6.61
C ARG A 274 19.73 28.31 6.38
N PHE A 275 18.91 27.56 5.65
CA PHE A 275 19.18 26.19 5.28
C PHE A 275 19.80 26.13 3.88
N LYS A 276 20.99 25.55 3.77
CA LYS A 276 21.68 25.37 2.48
C LYS A 276 21.63 23.89 2.07
N VAL A 277 20.78 23.57 1.09
CA VAL A 277 20.50 22.18 0.65
C VAL A 277 21.76 21.39 0.26
N ASN A 278 22.77 22.05 -0.30
CA ASN A 278 24.00 21.38 -0.78
C ASN A 278 25.11 21.27 0.27
N GLU A 279 25.01 22.02 1.36
CA GLU A 279 26.06 22.07 2.40
C GLU A 279 25.60 21.42 3.72
N MET A 280 24.31 21.15 3.88
CA MET A 280 23.71 20.74 5.15
C MET A 280 22.95 19.43 5.04
N ASN A 281 23.11 18.57 6.05
CA ASN A 281 22.38 17.31 6.14
C ASN A 281 20.91 17.57 6.53
N CYS A 282 19.98 17.21 5.65
CA CYS A 282 18.53 17.30 5.87
C CYS A 282 18.08 16.52 7.11
N ASP A 283 18.69 15.36 7.39
CA ASP A 283 18.31 14.50 8.52
C ASP A 283 18.62 15.17 9.86
N LEU A 284 19.73 15.92 9.95
CA LEU A 284 20.10 16.70 11.13
C LEU A 284 19.14 17.87 11.40
N LEU A 285 18.61 18.47 10.33
CA LEU A 285 17.60 19.53 10.45
C LEU A 285 16.27 18.96 10.97
N ILE A 286 15.82 17.85 10.39
CA ILE A 286 14.60 17.14 10.84
C ILE A 286 14.77 16.74 12.31
N TYR A 287 15.94 16.24 12.68
CA TYR A 287 16.30 15.91 14.05
C TYR A 287 16.21 17.11 15.01
N HIS A 288 16.76 18.27 14.62
CA HIS A 288 16.66 19.51 15.39
C HIS A 288 15.20 19.99 15.58
N VAL A 289 14.39 19.90 14.52
CA VAL A 289 12.96 20.25 14.55
C VAL A 289 12.20 19.35 15.53
N LEU A 290 12.38 18.04 15.43
CA LEU A 290 11.71 17.05 16.28
C LEU A 290 12.11 17.21 17.75
N LEU A 291 13.39 17.44 18.06
CA LEU A 291 13.85 17.74 19.42
C LEU A 291 13.19 18.98 20.01
N THR A 292 13.03 20.02 19.18
CA THR A 292 12.46 21.30 19.59
C THR A 292 10.95 21.19 19.85
N LEU A 293 10.25 20.33 19.10
CA LEU A 293 8.81 20.10 19.24
C LEU A 293 8.44 19.03 20.30
N LYS A 294 9.36 18.13 20.67
CA LYS A 294 9.13 17.05 21.66
C LYS A 294 8.40 17.50 22.94
N PRO A 295 8.79 18.60 23.62
CA PRO A 295 8.10 19.04 24.84
C PRO A 295 6.68 19.60 24.62
N PHE A 296 6.25 19.79 23.36
CA PHE A 296 4.98 20.42 22.99
C PHE A 296 4.03 19.48 22.23
N GLN A 297 4.34 18.18 22.11
CA GLN A 297 3.54 17.22 21.32
C GLN A 297 2.05 17.16 21.70
N ALA A 298 1.72 17.41 22.97
CA ALA A 298 0.34 17.39 23.47
C ALA A 298 -0.30 18.79 23.60
N LYS A 299 0.33 19.84 23.07
CA LYS A 299 -0.14 21.23 23.17
C LYS A 299 -0.29 21.86 21.79
N PRO A 300 -1.33 22.70 21.57
CA PRO A 300 -1.42 23.48 20.34
C PRO A 300 -0.22 24.41 20.22
N PHE A 301 0.36 24.51 19.02
CA PHE A 301 1.44 25.42 18.69
C PHE A 301 1.21 26.08 17.34
N GLU A 302 1.89 27.21 17.11
CA GLU A 302 1.85 27.93 15.83
C GLU A 302 3.21 27.85 15.15
N LEU A 303 3.21 27.70 13.82
CA LEU A 303 4.43 27.63 13.01
C LEU A 303 4.43 28.79 12.01
N VAL A 304 5.47 29.61 12.07
CA VAL A 304 5.76 30.67 11.11
C VAL A 304 6.88 30.22 10.20
N VAL A 305 6.62 30.17 8.90
CA VAL A 305 7.58 29.76 7.89
C VAL A 305 7.99 30.99 7.07
N ASP A 306 9.26 31.37 7.18
CA ASP A 306 9.84 32.50 6.48
C ASP A 306 10.57 32.01 5.22
N PHE A 307 9.97 32.30 4.07
CA PHE A 307 10.53 32.07 2.73
C PHE A 307 11.06 33.35 2.08
N THR A 308 11.21 34.46 2.83
CA THR A 308 11.76 35.68 2.22
C THR A 308 13.21 35.45 1.79
N HIS A 309 13.46 35.62 0.49
CA HIS A 309 14.74 35.40 -0.19
C HIS A 309 15.28 33.96 -0.14
N THR A 310 14.44 32.96 -0.44
CA THR A 310 14.89 31.60 -0.84
C THR A 310 15.20 31.50 -2.32
#